data_AF-A0A535P1R0-F1
#
_entry.id   AF-A0A535P1R0-F1
#
_cell.length_a   1.000
_cell.length_b   1.000
_cell.length_c   1.000
_cell.angle_alpha   90.00
_cell.angle_beta   90.00
_cell.angle_gamma   90.00
#
_symmetry.space_group_name_H-M   'P 1'
#
loop_
_entity.id
_entity.type
_entity.pdbx_description
1 polymer ?
#
loop_
_entity_poly.entity_id
_entity_poly.type
_entity_poly.pdbx_seq_one_letter_code
_entity_poly.pdbx_strand_id
1 'polypeptide(L)'
;MRASRGSRWAARSRCGWASTIPSVSSGSSWWRPPAGSAARRRAGTGSAGRWSSTRTPGCGRDTAEVYAQAPNELEEGLLIRRQSTADPRGYGNACAAMAALFEAPLDPELGQIKAPALIVASDLDQHCPPKAAEIIQSGIPGSRIEILKGAGHAIPVERPRELAAAINKFFS
;
A
#
# COMPACT_ATOMS: atom_id res chain seq x y z
N MET A 1 -26.71 -9.96 -26.14
CA MET A 1 -25.31 -9.62 -25.83
C MET A 1 -25.22 -8.12 -25.60
N ARG A 2 -25.07 -7.66 -24.35
CA ARG A 2 -25.04 -6.23 -24.00
C ARG A 2 -23.85 -5.99 -23.07
N ALA A 3 -22.81 -5.33 -23.57
CA ALA A 3 -21.65 -4.94 -22.78
C ALA A 3 -22.05 -3.84 -21.79
N SER A 4 -21.86 -4.09 -20.49
CA SER A 4 -22.05 -3.10 -19.43
C SER A 4 -20.83 -2.17 -19.35
N ARG A 5 -21.11 -0.88 -19.24
CA ARG A 5 -20.14 0.22 -19.20
C ARG A 5 -19.45 0.21 -17.83
N GLY A 6 -18.12 0.13 -17.83
CA GLY A 6 -17.30 0.28 -16.63
C GLY A 6 -17.37 1.70 -16.07
N SER A 7 -17.77 1.82 -14.81
CA SER A 7 -17.83 3.07 -14.06
C SER A 7 -16.42 3.58 -13.77
N ARG A 8 -16.02 4.65 -14.46
CA ARG A 8 -14.84 5.46 -14.13
C ARG A 8 -15.14 6.30 -12.90
N TRP A 9 -14.30 6.23 -11.87
CA TRP A 9 -14.26 7.25 -10.82
C TRP A 9 -12.88 7.87 -10.73
N ALA A 10 -12.83 9.20 -10.78
CA ALA A 10 -11.64 10.00 -10.64
C ALA A 10 -11.46 10.35 -9.16
N ALA A 11 -10.52 9.69 -8.48
CA ALA A 11 -10.13 10.07 -7.14
C ALA A 11 -9.38 11.41 -7.18
N ARG A 12 -10.04 12.49 -6.74
CA ARG A 12 -9.34 13.68 -6.23
C ARG A 12 -8.94 13.41 -4.79
N SER A 13 -7.79 12.76 -4.60
CA SER A 13 -7.12 12.67 -3.30
C SER A 13 -5.66 13.00 -3.52
N ARG A 14 -5.25 14.20 -3.10
CA ARG A 14 -3.86 14.65 -3.13
C ARG A 14 -3.09 13.89 -2.06
N CYS A 15 -2.42 12.81 -2.43
CA CYS A 15 -1.32 12.29 -1.62
C CYS A 15 -0.22 13.37 -1.58
N GLY A 16 0.21 13.78 -0.38
CA GLY A 16 1.12 14.90 -0.15
C GLY A 16 2.57 14.71 -0.65
N TRP A 17 2.88 13.60 -1.33
CA TRP A 17 4.22 13.32 -1.86
C TRP A 17 4.64 14.23 -3.03
N ALA A 18 3.71 14.91 -3.69
CA ALA A 18 3.96 15.73 -4.89
C ALA A 18 3.43 17.16 -4.70
N SER A 19 4.12 17.97 -3.90
CA SER A 19 3.73 19.35 -3.60
C SER A 19 4.63 20.38 -4.31
N THR A 20 4.81 20.30 -5.63
CA THR A 20 5.24 21.45 -6.45
C THR A 20 4.93 21.27 -7.94
N ILE A 21 3.67 21.40 -8.37
CA ILE A 21 3.33 21.58 -9.80
C ILE A 21 2.15 22.57 -9.92
N PRO A 22 2.26 23.65 -10.73
CA PRO A 22 1.15 24.56 -10.96
C PRO A 22 0.09 23.95 -11.89
N SER A 23 -1.17 24.30 -11.61
CA SER A 23 -2.38 23.80 -12.27
C SER A 23 -2.41 24.10 -13.78
N VAL A 24 -2.63 23.07 -14.61
CA VAL A 24 -3.13 23.21 -16.00
C VAL A 24 -4.32 22.26 -16.22
N SER A 25 -5.32 22.79 -16.90
CA SER A 25 -6.66 22.25 -17.11
C SER A 25 -6.76 21.13 -18.16
N SER A 26 -7.61 20.14 -17.85
CA SER A 26 -8.41 19.25 -18.69
C SER A 26 -7.90 18.88 -20.10
N GLY A 27 -7.38 17.66 -20.24
CA GLY A 27 -7.22 16.96 -21.50
C GLY A 27 -6.97 15.48 -21.24
N SER A 28 -7.80 14.62 -21.81
CA SER A 28 -7.82 13.17 -21.65
C SER A 28 -6.50 12.49 -22.09
N SER A 29 -5.64 12.18 -21.12
CA SER A 29 -4.63 11.12 -21.17
C SER A 29 -4.25 10.79 -19.73
N TRP A 30 -4.58 9.58 -19.28
CA TRP A 30 -4.17 9.10 -17.96
C TRP A 30 -2.64 9.16 -17.92
N TRP A 31 -2.15 10.02 -17.04
CA TRP A 31 -0.80 10.59 -16.93
C TRP A 31 0.29 9.84 -17.71
N ARG A 32 0.82 10.48 -18.76
CA ARG A 32 2.07 10.12 -19.43
C ARG A 32 3.18 11.02 -18.86
N PRO A 33 4.36 10.50 -18.48
CA PRO A 33 5.52 11.36 -18.27
C PRO A 33 5.87 12.05 -19.61
N PRO A 34 6.45 13.26 -19.62
CA PRO A 34 6.82 13.93 -20.86
C PRO A 34 7.76 13.03 -21.69
N ALA A 35 7.40 12.84 -22.95
CA ALA A 35 8.26 12.19 -23.92
C ALA A 35 9.53 13.04 -24.09
N GLY A 36 10.64 12.60 -23.50
CA GLY A 36 11.88 13.37 -23.57
C GLY A 36 12.88 13.19 -22.44
N SER A 37 12.82 12.14 -21.64
CA SER A 37 13.96 11.75 -20.80
C SER A 37 14.15 10.25 -20.87
N ALA A 38 14.82 9.82 -21.94
CA ALA A 38 15.58 8.57 -21.90
C ALA A 38 16.50 8.67 -20.68
N ALA A 39 16.12 8.03 -19.58
CA ALA A 39 16.98 7.83 -18.42
C ALA A 39 18.11 6.91 -18.90
N ARG A 40 19.13 7.54 -19.49
CA ARG A 40 20.39 6.94 -19.87
C ARG A 40 20.89 6.20 -18.63
N ARG A 41 20.98 4.87 -18.72
CA ARG A 41 21.63 4.04 -17.70
C ARG A 41 23.00 4.65 -17.40
N ARG A 42 23.14 5.33 -16.28
CA ARG A 42 24.45 5.49 -15.63
C ARG A 42 24.56 4.34 -14.65
N ALA A 43 25.26 3.30 -15.07
CA ALA A 43 26.02 2.49 -14.14
C ALA A 43 27.03 3.44 -13.47
N GLY A 44 26.62 4.04 -12.36
CA GLY A 44 27.43 4.93 -11.55
C GLY A 44 27.88 4.17 -10.32
N THR A 45 29.10 3.67 -10.36
CA THR A 45 29.91 3.43 -9.16
C THR A 45 30.05 4.79 -8.45
N GLY A 46 29.16 5.08 -7.51
CA GLY A 46 29.08 6.37 -6.82
C GLY A 46 28.81 6.15 -5.35
N SER A 47 29.83 6.50 -4.54
CA SER A 47 29.89 6.53 -3.08
C SER A 47 28.57 6.42 -2.34
N ALA A 48 28.54 5.51 -1.35
CA ALA A 48 27.60 5.50 -0.24
C ALA A 48 27.30 6.94 0.23
N GLY A 49 26.20 7.50 -0.24
CA GLY A 49 25.64 8.71 0.33
C GLY A 49 25.46 8.44 1.82
N ARG A 50 25.96 9.32 2.67
CA ARG A 50 25.85 9.18 4.12
C ARG A 50 24.36 9.31 4.50
N TRP A 51 23.66 8.17 4.57
CA TRP A 51 22.37 8.09 5.26
C TRP A 51 22.67 8.34 6.74
N SER A 52 22.43 9.55 7.22
CA SER A 52 22.59 9.86 8.65
C SER A 52 21.64 8.96 9.45
N SER A 53 22.20 8.19 10.38
CA SER A 53 21.53 7.20 11.23
C SER A 53 20.47 7.77 12.19
N THR A 54 20.11 9.04 12.05
CA THR A 54 19.17 9.73 12.92
C THR A 54 18.03 10.27 12.08
N ARG A 55 16.95 9.48 12.03
CA ARG A 55 15.61 9.83 11.54
C ARG A 55 15.48 9.83 10.01
N THR A 56 15.08 8.69 9.45
CA THR A 56 14.54 8.62 8.08
C THR A 56 13.36 9.58 7.98
N PRO A 57 13.45 10.69 7.22
CA PRO A 57 12.36 11.66 7.11
C PRO A 57 11.12 10.96 6.52
N GLY A 58 9.97 11.10 7.18
CA GLY A 58 8.69 10.49 6.75
C GLY A 58 8.22 9.33 7.64
N CYS A 59 9.13 8.52 8.16
CA CYS A 59 8.87 7.27 8.90
C CYS A 59 8.15 7.45 10.26
N GLY A 60 8.05 8.69 10.77
CA GLY A 60 7.27 8.99 11.97
C GLY A 60 5.80 9.30 11.69
N ARG A 61 5.51 9.91 10.54
CA ARG A 61 4.15 10.36 10.19
C ARG A 61 3.33 9.20 9.64
N ASP A 62 3.90 8.44 8.71
CA ASP A 62 3.30 7.20 8.17
C ASP A 62 2.93 6.25 9.32
N THR A 63 3.83 6.07 10.29
CA THR A 63 3.57 5.22 11.46
C THR A 63 2.42 5.78 12.31
N ALA A 64 2.36 7.09 12.54
CA ALA A 64 1.24 7.69 13.26
C ALA A 64 -0.12 7.46 12.55
N GLU A 65 -0.13 7.49 11.22
CA GLU A 65 -1.33 7.20 10.42
C GLU A 65 -1.73 5.72 10.49
N VAL A 66 -0.76 4.80 10.52
CA VAL A 66 -1.00 3.35 10.67
C VAL A 66 -1.66 3.01 12.01
N TYR A 67 -1.27 3.68 13.09
CA TYR A 67 -1.78 3.46 14.45
C TYR A 67 -2.90 4.44 14.84
N ALA A 68 -3.56 5.08 13.89
CA ALA A 68 -4.58 6.10 14.18
C ALA A 68 -5.76 5.57 15.04
N GLN A 69 -6.09 4.28 14.98
CA GLN A 69 -7.14 3.67 15.81
C GLN A 69 -6.60 2.96 17.07
N ALA A 70 -5.28 2.97 17.31
CA ALA A 70 -4.62 2.45 18.51
C ALA A 70 -3.46 3.37 18.93
N PRO A 71 -3.73 4.63 19.30
CA PRO A 71 -2.69 5.63 19.58
C PRO A 71 -1.81 5.28 20.80
N ASN A 72 -2.32 4.46 21.73
CA ASN A 72 -1.55 3.93 22.86
C ASN A 72 -0.42 2.98 22.43
N GLU A 73 -0.51 2.39 21.24
CA GLU A 73 0.47 1.44 20.69
C GLU A 73 1.50 2.13 19.77
N LEU A 74 1.34 3.44 19.53
CA LEU A 74 2.16 4.20 18.59
C LEU A 74 3.64 4.23 18.99
N GLU A 75 3.94 4.34 20.29
CA GLU A 75 5.33 4.40 20.75
C GLU A 75 6.09 3.11 20.44
N GLU A 76 5.49 1.96 20.75
CA GLU A 76 6.04 0.66 20.41
C GLU A 76 6.12 0.46 18.89
N GLY A 77 5.07 0.86 18.15
CA GLY A 77 5.08 0.85 16.69
C GLY A 77 6.23 1.65 16.08
N LEU A 78 6.53 2.83 16.63
CA LEU A 78 7.67 3.64 16.21
C LEU A 78 9.01 2.98 16.50
N LEU A 79 9.15 2.28 17.63
CA LEU A 79 10.36 1.53 17.97
C LEU A 79 10.57 0.37 16.99
N ILE A 80 9.54 -0.44 16.76
CA ILE A 80 9.57 -1.55 15.80
C ILE A 80 9.93 -1.02 14.42
N ARG A 81 9.24 0.01 13.93
CA ARG A 81 9.48 0.60 12.62
C ARG A 81 10.92 1.12 12.46
N ARG A 82 11.46 1.81 13.47
CA ARG A 82 12.86 2.28 13.46
C ARG A 82 13.84 1.12 13.36
N GLN A 83 13.61 0.04 14.11
CA GLN A 83 14.46 -1.16 14.06
C GLN A 83 14.36 -1.86 12.69
N SER A 84 13.15 -2.06 12.17
CA SER A 84 12.92 -2.74 10.89
C SER A 84 13.45 -1.96 9.68
N THR A 85 13.63 -0.64 9.80
CA THR A 85 14.14 0.23 8.73
C THR A 85 15.59 0.68 8.94
N ALA A 86 16.27 0.13 9.95
CA ALA A 86 17.60 0.59 10.35
C ALA A 86 18.69 0.28 9.31
N ASP A 87 18.58 -0.82 8.54
CA ASP A 87 19.49 -1.11 7.43
C ASP A 87 19.02 -0.37 6.15
N PRO A 88 19.79 0.64 5.66
CA PRO A 88 19.42 1.40 4.48
C PRO A 88 19.33 0.55 3.21
N ARG A 89 20.10 -0.54 3.11
CA ARG A 89 20.05 -1.44 1.95
C ARG A 89 18.75 -2.25 1.97
N GLY A 90 18.39 -2.80 3.13
CA GLY A 90 17.15 -3.53 3.31
C GLY A 90 15.94 -2.65 3.01
N TYR A 91 15.92 -1.44 3.59
CA TYR A 91 14.85 -0.48 3.33
C TYR A 91 14.81 -0.02 1.86
N GLY A 92 15.97 0.30 1.26
CA GLY A 92 16.07 0.67 -0.15
C GLY A 92 15.57 -0.41 -1.10
N ASN A 93 15.88 -1.68 -0.83
CA ASN A 93 15.37 -2.82 -1.61
C ASN A 93 13.85 -2.95 -1.51
N ALA A 94 13.28 -2.80 -0.32
CA ALA A 94 11.83 -2.83 -0.13
C ALA A 94 11.13 -1.68 -0.88
N CYS A 95 11.69 -0.46 -0.83
CA CYS A 95 11.17 0.68 -1.59
C CYS A 95 11.23 0.44 -3.10
N ALA A 96 12.35 -0.10 -3.61
CA ALA A 96 12.49 -0.42 -5.02
C ALA A 96 11.50 -1.49 -5.48
N ALA A 97 11.28 -2.54 -4.67
CA ALA A 97 10.30 -3.59 -4.96
C ALA A 97 8.88 -3.03 -5.00
N MET A 98 8.49 -2.21 -4.02
CA MET A 98 7.18 -1.56 -4.00
C MET A 98 6.98 -0.61 -5.19
N ALA A 99 8.00 0.13 -5.60
CA ALA A 99 7.93 1.01 -6.76
C ALA A 99 7.76 0.22 -8.07
N ALA A 100 8.40 -0.95 -8.19
CA ALA A 100 8.30 -1.80 -9.39
C ALA A 100 6.87 -2.33 -9.63
N LEU A 101 6.05 -2.47 -8.58
CA LEU A 101 4.64 -2.89 -8.70
C LEU A 101 3.78 -1.90 -9.49
N PHE A 102 4.21 -0.65 -9.67
CA PHE A 102 3.53 0.29 -10.54
C PHE A 102 3.66 -0.08 -12.02
N GLU A 103 4.83 -0.58 -12.43
CA GLU A 103 5.10 -1.00 -13.81
C GLU A 103 4.59 -2.43 -14.08
N ALA A 104 4.69 -3.30 -13.08
CA ALA A 104 4.30 -4.70 -13.15
C ALA A 104 3.38 -5.06 -11.96
N PRO A 105 2.08 -4.75 -12.04
CA PRO A 105 1.15 -5.05 -10.96
C PRO A 105 0.84 -6.55 -10.90
N LEU A 106 0.56 -7.06 -9.70
CA LEU A 106 0.35 -8.49 -9.44
C LEU A 106 -1.11 -8.94 -9.54
N ASP A 107 -2.07 -8.01 -9.71
CA ASP A 107 -3.49 -8.37 -9.80
C ASP A 107 -3.83 -9.37 -10.93
N PRO A 108 -3.13 -9.39 -12.10
CA PRO A 108 -3.38 -10.41 -13.11
C PRO A 108 -2.98 -11.83 -12.66
N GLU A 109 -2.13 -11.96 -11.65
CA GLU A 109 -1.63 -13.25 -11.16
C GLU A 109 -2.56 -13.89 -10.12
N LEU A 110 -3.52 -13.14 -9.56
CA LEU A 110 -4.41 -13.61 -8.50
C LEU A 110 -5.19 -14.89 -8.86
N GLY A 111 -5.56 -15.04 -10.15
CA GLY A 111 -6.26 -16.23 -10.64
C GLY A 111 -5.45 -17.53 -10.57
N GLN A 112 -4.14 -17.43 -10.34
CA GLN A 112 -3.25 -18.57 -10.15
C GLN A 112 -3.38 -19.18 -8.75
N ILE A 113 -3.90 -18.43 -7.77
CA ILE A 113 -4.12 -18.92 -6.40
C ILE A 113 -5.25 -19.96 -6.41
N LYS A 114 -4.92 -21.21 -6.07
CA LYS A 114 -5.87 -22.34 -6.01
C LYS A 114 -6.25 -22.77 -4.59
N ALA A 115 -5.47 -22.34 -3.60
CA ALA A 115 -5.79 -22.61 -2.21
C ALA A 115 -7.02 -21.77 -1.78
N PRO A 116 -7.86 -22.28 -0.85
CA PRO A 116 -8.85 -21.45 -0.19
C PRO A 116 -8.18 -20.20 0.42
N ALA A 117 -8.78 -19.03 0.20
CA ALA A 117 -8.22 -17.76 0.66
C ALA A 117 -9.26 -16.96 1.45
N LEU A 118 -8.84 -16.44 2.60
CA LEU A 118 -9.56 -15.41 3.35
C LEU A 118 -8.81 -14.09 3.20
N ILE A 119 -9.54 -13.04 2.83
CA ILE A 119 -9.06 -11.66 2.76
C ILE A 119 -9.69 -10.91 3.92
N VAL A 120 -8.87 -10.43 4.85
CA VAL A 120 -9.33 -9.59 5.96
C VAL A 120 -8.85 -8.17 5.70
N ALA A 121 -9.77 -7.22 5.67
CA ALA A 121 -9.48 -5.80 5.52
C ALA A 121 -10.33 -4.98 6.49
N SER A 122 -10.13 -3.67 6.50
CA SER A 122 -10.79 -2.78 7.44
C SER A 122 -11.31 -1.52 6.74
N ASP A 123 -12.37 -0.92 7.29
CA ASP A 123 -13.11 0.15 6.64
C ASP A 123 -12.46 1.53 6.74
N LEU A 124 -11.57 1.77 7.71
CA LEU A 124 -10.87 3.04 7.89
C LEU A 124 -9.43 3.02 7.37
N ASP A 125 -8.95 1.92 6.78
CA ASP A 125 -7.60 1.83 6.22
C ASP A 125 -7.40 2.80 5.04
N GLN A 126 -6.53 3.79 5.24
CA GLN A 126 -6.18 4.78 4.22
C GLN A 126 -5.05 4.31 3.29
N HIS A 127 -4.27 3.30 3.69
CA HIS A 127 -3.15 2.76 2.92
C HIS A 127 -3.63 1.65 1.98
N CYS A 128 -4.48 0.76 2.49
CA CYS A 128 -5.09 -0.34 1.75
C CYS A 128 -6.62 -0.29 1.90
N PRO A 129 -7.31 0.63 1.20
CA PRO A 129 -8.75 0.81 1.36
C PRO A 129 -9.51 -0.47 0.99
N PRO A 130 -10.76 -0.67 1.49
CA PRO A 130 -11.58 -1.86 1.21
C PRO A 130 -11.66 -2.24 -0.27
N LYS A 131 -11.56 -1.25 -1.17
CA LYS A 131 -11.55 -1.49 -2.61
C LYS A 131 -10.41 -2.40 -3.07
N ALA A 132 -9.23 -2.32 -2.44
CA ALA A 132 -8.12 -3.20 -2.73
C ALA A 132 -8.47 -4.66 -2.39
N ALA A 133 -9.12 -4.88 -1.25
CA ALA A 133 -9.58 -6.21 -0.84
C ALA A 133 -10.65 -6.77 -1.79
N GLU A 134 -11.57 -5.93 -2.29
CA GLU A 134 -12.55 -6.32 -3.33
C GLU A 134 -11.86 -6.73 -4.64
N ILE A 135 -10.81 -6.01 -5.06
CA ILE A 135 -10.02 -6.36 -6.24
C ILE A 135 -9.38 -7.74 -6.03
N ILE A 136 -8.74 -7.95 -4.89
CA ILE A 136 -8.11 -9.23 -4.55
C ILE A 136 -9.15 -10.36 -4.55
N GLN A 137 -10.31 -10.15 -3.93
CA GLN A 137 -11.39 -11.13 -3.88
C GLN A 137 -11.88 -11.50 -5.29
N SER A 138 -12.06 -10.49 -6.15
CA SER A 138 -12.50 -10.72 -7.54
C SER A 138 -11.49 -11.50 -8.38
N GLY A 139 -10.21 -11.41 -8.03
CA GLY A 139 -9.12 -12.10 -8.72
C GLY A 139 -8.87 -13.53 -8.22
N ILE A 140 -9.21 -13.86 -6.97
CA ILE A 140 -8.98 -15.19 -6.38
C ILE A 140 -10.29 -16.01 -6.38
N PRO A 141 -10.41 -17.05 -7.23
CA PRO A 141 -11.62 -17.87 -7.28
C PRO A 141 -11.94 -18.54 -5.94
N GLY A 142 -13.19 -18.40 -5.48
CA GLY A 142 -13.64 -19.02 -4.23
C GLY A 142 -13.12 -18.36 -2.95
N SER A 143 -12.45 -17.21 -3.05
CA SER A 143 -12.01 -16.45 -1.88
C SER A 143 -13.17 -15.86 -1.08
N ARG A 144 -12.95 -15.66 0.21
CA ARG A 144 -13.86 -14.98 1.13
C ARG A 144 -13.25 -13.65 1.55
N ILE A 145 -14.10 -12.66 1.81
CA ILE A 145 -13.69 -11.34 2.29
C ILE A 145 -14.43 -11.03 3.59
N GLU A 146 -13.69 -10.51 4.59
CA GLU A 146 -14.23 -10.00 5.85
C GLU A 146 -13.73 -8.56 6.05
N ILE A 147 -14.65 -7.60 6.14
CA ILE A 147 -14.31 -6.19 6.39
C ILE A 147 -14.62 -5.84 7.84
N LEU A 148 -13.57 -5.63 8.64
CA LEU A 148 -13.69 -5.22 10.04
C LEU A 148 -14.05 -3.73 10.14
N LYS A 149 -15.02 -3.41 11.00
CA LYS A 149 -15.55 -2.06 11.17
C LYS A 149 -14.81 -1.31 12.28
N GLY A 150 -14.54 -0.02 12.05
CA GLY A 150 -13.86 0.85 13.01
C GLY A 150 -12.41 0.44 13.24
N ALA A 151 -11.76 -0.11 12.21
CA ALA A 151 -10.34 -0.46 12.20
C ALA A 151 -9.64 0.25 11.05
N GLY A 152 -8.40 0.67 11.30
CA GLY A 152 -7.46 1.23 10.34
C GLY A 152 -6.50 0.15 9.83
N HIS A 153 -5.26 0.55 9.56
CA HIS A 153 -4.30 -0.30 8.86
C HIS A 153 -3.77 -1.45 9.73
N ALA A 154 -3.55 -1.20 11.03
CA ALA A 154 -2.93 -2.17 11.93
C ALA A 154 -3.96 -3.11 12.58
N ILE A 155 -4.75 -3.84 11.79
CA ILE A 155 -5.80 -4.76 12.28
C ILE A 155 -5.33 -5.68 13.43
N PRO A 156 -4.14 -6.32 13.38
CA PRO A 156 -3.70 -7.20 14.47
C PRO A 156 -3.54 -6.50 15.82
N VAL A 157 -3.27 -5.20 15.81
CA VAL A 157 -3.11 -4.37 17.00
C VAL A 157 -4.46 -3.80 17.44
N GLU A 158 -5.22 -3.29 16.48
CA GLU A 158 -6.46 -2.55 16.75
C GLU A 158 -7.62 -3.48 17.11
N ARG A 159 -7.76 -4.61 16.39
CA ARG A 159 -8.89 -5.57 16.51
C ARG A 159 -8.42 -7.03 16.60
N PRO A 160 -7.54 -7.39 17.55
CA PRO A 160 -6.94 -8.73 17.62
C PRO A 160 -7.97 -9.86 17.77
N ARG A 161 -9.02 -9.63 18.58
CA ARG A 161 -10.06 -10.65 18.83
C ARG A 161 -10.93 -10.91 17.61
N GLU A 162 -11.28 -9.86 16.88
CA GLU A 162 -12.12 -9.96 15.68
C GLU A 162 -11.34 -10.59 14.52
N LEU A 163 -10.05 -10.22 14.36
CA LEU A 163 -9.15 -10.88 13.42
C LEU A 163 -9.03 -12.38 13.73
N ALA A 164 -8.76 -12.74 14.99
CA ALA A 164 -8.67 -14.14 15.40
C ALA A 164 -9.96 -14.91 15.16
N ALA A 165 -11.12 -14.30 15.43
CA ALA A 165 -12.43 -14.90 15.16
C ALA A 165 -12.65 -15.15 13.65
N ALA A 166 -12.29 -14.19 12.80
CA ALA A 166 -12.39 -14.34 11.34
C ALA A 166 -11.50 -15.48 10.82
N ILE A 167 -10.27 -15.58 11.34
CA ILE A 167 -9.33 -16.67 11.00
C ILE A 167 -9.88 -18.02 11.46
N ASN A 168 -10.32 -18.14 12.72
CA ASN A 168 -10.85 -19.40 13.26
C ASN A 168 -12.09 -19.87 12.50
N LYS A 169 -13.00 -18.95 12.16
CA LYS A 169 -14.21 -19.23 11.35
C LYS A 169 -13.87 -19.73 9.95
N PHE A 170 -12.72 -19.36 9.41
CA PHE A 170 -12.28 -19.82 8.08
C PHE A 170 -11.73 -21.25 8.09
N PHE A 171 -11.15 -21.68 9.22
CA PHE A 171 -10.61 -23.04 9.39
C PHE A 171 -11.60 -24.04 10.01
N SER A 172 -12.74 -23.59 10.49
CA SER A 172 -13.82 -24.43 11.03
C SER A 172 -14.78 -24.87 9.93
#